data_AF-A0A085Z0X9-F1
#
_entry.id   AF-A0A085Z0X9-F1
#
_cell.length_a   1.000
_cell.length_b   1.000
_cell.length_c   1.000
_cell.angle_alpha   90.00
_cell.angle_beta   90.00
_cell.angle_gamma   90.00
#
_symmetry.space_group_name_H-M   'P 1'
#
loop_
_entity.id
_entity.type
_entity.pdbx_description
1 polymer ?
#
loop_
_entity_poly.entity_id
_entity_poly.type
_entity_poly.pdbx_seq_one_letter_code
_entity_poly.pdbx_strand_id
1 'polypeptide(L)'
;MDAENVEVRKNYIVLNIANKTSKQLYDESIKFINKNYKNPDEVIKGKTEGEYLKFVTYAPHFINVKNGLAKVPFNVEYTTELSFKDGRVKYEIIDLRIFNDSNYTLNITGGGISFFIFNKKGELKKEETKIDIENYFNKNISILSDFLKGENSENW
;
A
#
# COMPACT_ATOMS: atom_id res chain seq x y z
N MET A 1 35.28 -8.90 14.30
CA MET A 1 34.73 -8.78 12.93
C MET A 1 33.28 -8.42 13.13
N ASP A 2 33.00 -7.14 12.96
CA ASP A 2 31.82 -6.48 13.49
C ASP A 2 30.57 -6.90 12.72
N ALA A 3 29.50 -7.21 13.46
CA ALA A 3 28.18 -7.39 12.89
C ALA A 3 27.77 -6.04 12.28
N GLU A 4 27.77 -5.97 10.96
CA GLU A 4 27.26 -4.82 10.22
C GLU A 4 25.88 -4.45 10.75
N ASN A 5 25.72 -3.17 11.08
CA ASN A 5 24.45 -2.55 11.47
C ASN A 5 23.37 -2.84 10.42
N VAL A 6 22.57 -3.88 10.65
CA VAL A 6 21.32 -4.06 9.93
C VAL A 6 20.33 -3.05 10.49
N GLU A 7 20.33 -1.85 9.91
CA GLU A 7 19.25 -0.89 10.14
C GLU A 7 18.01 -1.46 9.45
N VAL A 8 17.21 -2.24 10.19
CA VAL A 8 15.91 -2.72 9.73
C VAL A 8 15.00 -1.50 9.60
N ARG A 9 14.99 -0.89 8.41
CA ARG A 9 13.99 0.11 8.06
C ARG A 9 12.63 -0.55 8.21
N LYS A 10 11.79 0.01 9.07
CA LYS A 10 10.44 -0.48 9.32
C LYS A 10 9.63 -0.30 8.05
N ASN A 11 9.18 -1.40 7.45
CA ASN A 11 8.37 -1.41 6.22
C ASN A 11 6.86 -1.25 6.51
N TYR A 12 6.53 -0.52 7.58
CA TYR A 12 5.16 -0.38 8.07
C TYR A 12 4.88 1.04 8.55
N ILE A 13 3.60 1.39 8.56
CA ILE A 13 3.08 2.61 9.19
C ILE A 13 2.21 2.22 10.38
N VAL A 14 2.25 2.99 11.45
CA VAL A 14 1.34 2.83 12.59
C VAL A 14 0.32 3.95 12.56
N LEU A 15 -0.96 3.58 12.42
CA LEU A 15 -2.09 4.49 12.51
C LEU A 15 -2.55 4.50 13.97
N ASN A 16 -2.49 5.67 14.62
CA ASN A 16 -2.98 5.83 15.99
C ASN A 16 -4.45 6.24 15.96
N ILE A 17 -5.32 5.38 16.48
CA ILE A 17 -6.78 5.53 16.47
C ILE A 17 -7.25 5.30 17.91
N ALA A 18 -7.13 6.34 18.73
CA ALA A 18 -7.41 6.25 20.16
C ALA A 18 -8.86 5.80 20.45
N ASN A 19 -9.07 5.23 21.64
CA ASN A 19 -10.39 4.84 22.15
C ASN A 19 -11.12 3.75 21.34
N LYS A 20 -10.39 2.96 20.54
CA LYS A 20 -10.92 1.76 19.88
C LYS A 20 -10.15 0.50 20.29
N THR A 21 -10.87 -0.58 20.56
CA THR A 21 -10.27 -1.90 20.80
C THR A 21 -9.75 -2.49 19.49
N SER A 22 -8.86 -3.48 19.56
CA SER A 22 -8.38 -4.21 18.38
C SER A 22 -9.52 -4.81 17.56
N LYS A 23 -10.55 -5.38 18.23
CA LYS A 23 -11.76 -5.91 17.59
C LYS A 23 -12.57 -4.82 16.88
N GLN A 24 -12.77 -3.66 17.49
CA GLN A 24 -13.47 -2.56 16.83
C GLN A 24 -12.71 -2.08 15.58
N LEU A 25 -11.39 -1.96 15.64
CA LEU A 25 -10.57 -1.59 14.49
C LEU A 25 -10.63 -2.63 13.37
N TYR A 26 -10.62 -3.91 13.73
CA TYR A 26 -10.82 -5.01 12.79
C TYR A 26 -12.19 -4.95 12.13
N ASP A 27 -13.27 -4.84 12.91
CA ASP A 27 -14.64 -4.79 12.40
C ASP A 27 -14.87 -3.60 11.47
N GLU A 28 -14.34 -2.41 11.83
CA GLU A 28 -14.37 -1.23 10.97
C GLU A 28 -13.53 -1.39 9.70
N SER A 29 -12.39 -2.09 9.78
CA SER A 29 -11.59 -2.40 8.58
C SER A 29 -12.35 -3.34 7.63
N ILE A 30 -13.07 -4.33 8.16
CA ILE A 30 -13.95 -5.19 7.36
C ILE A 30 -15.06 -4.35 6.69
N LYS A 31 -15.68 -3.41 7.41
CA LYS A 31 -16.67 -2.48 6.82
C LYS A 31 -16.06 -1.62 5.71
N PHE A 32 -14.83 -1.13 5.90
CA PHE A 32 -14.12 -0.39 4.87
C PHE A 32 -13.94 -1.23 3.60
N ILE A 33 -13.51 -2.49 3.73
CA ILE A 33 -13.38 -3.39 2.57
C ILE A 33 -14.75 -3.61 1.91
N ASN A 34 -15.79 -3.88 2.69
CA ASN A 34 -17.14 -4.09 2.18
C ASN A 34 -17.71 -2.88 1.42
N LYS A 35 -17.37 -1.66 1.85
CA LYS A 35 -17.82 -0.42 1.21
C LYS A 35 -17.04 -0.07 -0.06
N ASN A 36 -15.73 -0.37 -0.08
CA ASN A 36 -14.83 0.17 -1.11
C ASN A 36 -14.40 -0.85 -2.17
N TYR A 37 -14.65 -2.14 -1.98
CA TYR A 37 -14.26 -3.19 -2.91
C TYR A 37 -15.49 -3.81 -3.56
N LYS A 38 -15.40 -4.02 -4.89
CA LYS A 38 -16.50 -4.61 -5.67
C LYS A 38 -16.86 -6.03 -5.21
N ASN A 39 -15.85 -6.84 -4.92
CA ASN A 39 -16.00 -8.23 -4.45
C ASN A 39 -15.21 -8.42 -3.14
N PRO A 40 -15.73 -7.98 -1.98
CA PRO A 40 -15.02 -8.00 -0.70
C PRO A 40 -14.47 -9.37 -0.30
N ASP A 41 -15.27 -10.43 -0.48
CA ASP A 41 -14.89 -11.79 -0.12
C ASP A 41 -13.73 -12.34 -0.97
N GLU A 42 -13.64 -11.91 -2.24
CA GLU A 42 -12.56 -12.33 -3.13
C GLU A 42 -11.25 -11.63 -2.80
N VAL A 43 -11.29 -10.37 -2.35
CA VAL A 43 -10.08 -9.59 -2.08
C VAL A 43 -9.47 -9.90 -0.73
N ILE A 44 -10.26 -10.35 0.24
CA ILE A 44 -9.75 -10.80 1.55
C ILE A 44 -9.03 -12.15 1.37
N LYS A 45 -7.74 -12.19 1.68
CA LYS A 45 -6.89 -13.39 1.54
C LYS A 45 -6.52 -14.04 2.86
N GLY A 46 -6.78 -13.38 3.98
CA GLY A 46 -6.55 -13.94 5.32
C GLY A 46 -7.08 -13.00 6.39
N LYS A 47 -7.56 -13.58 7.50
CA LYS A 47 -8.06 -12.80 8.64
C LYS A 47 -8.07 -13.66 9.90
N THR A 48 -7.80 -13.02 11.03
CA THR A 48 -8.15 -13.51 12.37
C THR A 48 -8.79 -12.35 13.11
N GLU A 49 -9.98 -12.59 13.67
CA GLU A 49 -10.80 -11.56 14.28
C GLU A 49 -10.05 -10.79 15.37
N GLY A 50 -10.01 -9.45 15.25
CA GLY A 50 -9.32 -8.58 16.21
C GLY A 50 -7.79 -8.67 16.20
N GLU A 51 -7.19 -9.50 15.34
CA GLU A 51 -5.73 -9.68 15.26
C GLU A 51 -5.17 -9.15 13.95
N TYR A 52 -5.66 -9.64 12.81
CA TYR A 52 -5.17 -9.19 11.51
C TYR A 52 -6.20 -9.34 10.38
N LEU A 53 -5.98 -8.56 9.32
CA LEU A 53 -6.73 -8.60 8.07
C LEU A 53 -5.77 -8.43 6.89
N LYS A 54 -5.83 -9.34 5.92
CA LYS A 54 -5.02 -9.33 4.71
C LYS A 54 -5.91 -9.28 3.48
N PHE A 55 -5.64 -8.35 2.58
CA PHE A 55 -6.42 -8.19 1.36
C PHE A 55 -5.57 -7.71 0.19
N VAL A 56 -6.02 -8.03 -1.03
CA VAL A 56 -5.37 -7.64 -2.28
C VAL A 56 -6.13 -6.46 -2.89
N THR A 57 -5.38 -5.46 -3.35
CA THR A 57 -5.91 -4.34 -4.12
C THR A 57 -5.34 -4.37 -5.53
N TYR A 58 -6.22 -4.30 -6.52
CA TYR A 58 -5.85 -4.01 -7.90
C TYR A 58 -6.33 -2.60 -8.27
N ALA A 59 -5.42 -1.76 -8.76
CA ALA A 59 -5.76 -0.45 -9.28
C ALA A 59 -5.26 -0.29 -10.72
N PRO A 60 -6.18 -0.21 -11.71
CA PRO A 60 -5.81 0.12 -13.08
C PRO A 60 -5.39 1.59 -13.18
N HIS A 61 -4.55 1.91 -14.16
CA HIS A 61 -4.09 3.29 -14.42
C HIS A 61 -3.49 3.97 -13.17
N PHE A 62 -2.79 3.19 -12.35
CA PHE A 62 -2.15 3.61 -11.11
C PHE A 62 -1.26 4.84 -11.29
N ILE A 63 -0.32 4.79 -12.26
CA ILE A 63 0.60 5.90 -12.57
C ILE A 63 0.98 5.93 -14.04
N ASN A 64 1.56 7.05 -14.49
CA ASN A 64 2.18 7.17 -15.81
C ASN A 64 3.69 7.35 -15.68
N VAL A 65 4.46 6.40 -16.20
CA VAL A 65 5.93 6.44 -16.14
C VAL A 65 6.49 7.10 -17.39
N LYS A 66 7.26 8.18 -17.21
CA LYS A 66 7.96 8.84 -18.32
C LYS A 66 9.06 7.94 -18.89
N ASN A 67 9.07 7.80 -20.22
CA ASN A 67 10.08 7.07 -20.98
C ASN A 67 10.42 7.84 -22.27
N GLY A 68 11.46 8.67 -22.21
CA GLY A 68 11.74 9.65 -23.27
C GLY A 68 10.61 10.69 -23.39
N LEU A 69 10.04 10.83 -24.59
CA LEU A 69 8.91 11.72 -24.86
C LEU A 69 7.54 11.06 -24.58
N ALA A 70 7.50 9.74 -24.35
CA ALA A 70 6.26 9.02 -24.07
C ALA A 70 5.98 8.91 -22.57
N LYS A 71 4.69 8.78 -22.23
CA LYS A 71 4.20 8.38 -20.91
C LYS A 71 3.55 7.02 -21.03
N VAL A 72 4.05 6.05 -20.27
CA VAL A 72 3.56 4.67 -20.30
C VAL A 72 2.69 4.45 -19.07
N PRO A 73 1.41 4.07 -19.22
CA PRO A 73 0.54 3.78 -18.09
C PRO A 73 0.94 2.46 -17.43
N PHE A 74 0.88 2.43 -16.10
CA PHE A 74 1.08 1.24 -15.29
C PHE A 74 -0.11 1.04 -14.37
N ASN A 75 -0.42 -0.22 -14.10
CA ASN A 75 -1.36 -0.70 -13.11
C ASN A 75 -0.57 -1.17 -11.88
N VAL A 76 -1.27 -1.36 -10.76
CA VAL A 76 -0.68 -1.97 -9.56
C VAL A 76 -1.57 -3.06 -9.00
N GLU A 77 -0.94 -4.12 -8.53
CA GLU A 77 -1.52 -5.10 -7.62
C GLU A 77 -0.67 -5.12 -6.36
N TYR A 78 -1.29 -5.02 -5.19
CA TYR A 78 -0.56 -5.08 -3.92
C TYR A 78 -1.37 -5.77 -2.84
N THR A 79 -0.67 -6.42 -1.91
CA THR A 79 -1.28 -7.04 -0.74
C THR A 79 -1.03 -6.16 0.49
N THR A 80 -2.10 -5.72 1.12
CA THR A 80 -2.05 -5.02 2.40
C THR A 80 -2.29 -6.01 3.53
N GLU A 81 -1.47 -5.93 4.59
CA GLU A 81 -1.74 -6.57 5.88
C GLU A 81 -1.95 -5.48 6.94
N LEU A 82 -3.08 -5.59 7.64
CA LEU A 82 -3.39 -4.80 8.82
C LEU A 82 -3.24 -5.69 10.05
N SER A 83 -2.46 -5.25 11.04
CA SER A 83 -2.44 -5.89 12.37
C SER A 83 -3.03 -4.94 13.42
N PHE A 84 -3.87 -5.47 14.28
CA PHE A 84 -4.66 -4.68 15.21
C PHE A 84 -4.14 -4.80 16.64
N LYS A 85 -4.05 -3.67 17.33
CA LYS A 85 -3.92 -3.58 18.79
C LYS A 85 -4.84 -2.48 19.28
N ASP A 86 -5.16 -2.48 20.56
CA ASP A 86 -5.94 -1.39 21.14
C ASP A 86 -5.30 -0.03 20.83
N GLY A 87 -6.10 0.88 20.29
CA GLY A 87 -5.71 2.23 19.95
C GLY A 87 -4.85 2.37 18.68
N ARG A 88 -4.50 1.29 17.97
CA ARG A 88 -3.59 1.39 16.81
C ARG A 88 -3.69 0.26 15.79
N VAL A 89 -3.39 0.59 14.54
CA VAL A 89 -3.30 -0.35 13.42
C VAL A 89 -1.92 -0.28 12.82
N LYS A 90 -1.24 -1.42 12.67
CA LYS A 90 -0.04 -1.54 11.83
C LYS A 90 -0.50 -1.79 10.39
N TYR A 91 -0.07 -0.93 9.47
CA TYR A 91 -0.35 -1.02 8.04
C TYR A 91 0.93 -1.41 7.29
N GLU A 92 0.86 -2.50 6.53
CA GLU A 92 1.99 -3.05 5.76
C GLU A 92 1.57 -3.37 4.33
N ILE A 93 2.45 -3.04 3.37
CA ILE A 93 2.40 -3.61 2.02
C ILE A 93 3.38 -4.77 1.99
N ILE A 94 2.86 -6.00 1.94
CA ILE A 94 3.67 -7.22 2.04
C ILE A 94 3.99 -7.85 0.68
N ASP A 95 3.28 -7.42 -0.36
CA ASP A 95 3.57 -7.76 -1.76
C ASP A 95 3.15 -6.60 -2.66
N LEU A 96 3.94 -6.32 -3.71
CA LEU A 96 3.74 -5.18 -4.60
C LEU A 96 4.22 -5.52 -6.01
N ARG A 97 3.31 -5.41 -6.97
CA ARG A 97 3.60 -5.56 -8.40
C ARG A 97 3.05 -4.37 -9.17
N ILE A 98 3.94 -3.62 -9.80
CA ILE A 98 3.59 -2.51 -10.70
C ILE A 98 3.91 -2.94 -12.13
N PHE A 99 2.91 -2.99 -13.00
CA PHE A 99 3.05 -3.56 -14.35
C PHE A 99 2.19 -2.82 -15.38
N ASN A 100 2.59 -2.84 -16.64
CA ASN A 100 1.76 -2.32 -17.73
C ASN A 100 1.07 -3.45 -18.50
N ASP A 101 0.18 -3.10 -19.43
CA ASP A 101 -0.60 -4.06 -20.21
C ASP A 101 0.26 -4.92 -21.16
N SER A 102 1.50 -4.49 -21.43
CA SER A 102 2.52 -5.27 -22.15
C SER A 102 3.39 -6.14 -21.25
N ASN A 103 2.98 -6.34 -19.98
CA ASN A 103 3.69 -7.14 -18.97
C ASN A 103 5.10 -6.66 -18.59
N TYR A 104 5.46 -5.41 -18.90
CA TYR A 104 6.66 -4.81 -18.33
C TYR A 104 6.41 -4.46 -16.86
N THR A 105 7.38 -4.78 -16.00
CA THR A 105 7.35 -4.44 -14.58
C THR A 105 8.15 -3.16 -14.31
N LEU A 106 7.58 -2.26 -13.51
CA LEU A 106 8.32 -1.17 -12.87
C LEU A 106 8.93 -1.69 -11.56
N ASN A 107 10.25 -1.79 -11.53
CA ASN A 107 10.98 -2.27 -10.35
C ASN A 107 11.34 -1.10 -9.43
N ILE A 108 11.37 -1.33 -8.12
CA ILE A 108 11.90 -0.32 -7.19
C ILE A 108 13.38 -0.09 -7.49
N THR A 109 14.17 -1.16 -7.62
CA THR A 109 15.59 -1.12 -7.98
C THR A 109 15.84 -1.91 -9.26
N GLY A 110 16.62 -1.35 -10.20
CA GLY A 110 16.89 -2.02 -11.48
C GLY A 110 18.06 -1.45 -12.28
N GLY A 111 18.08 -1.75 -13.57
CA GLY A 111 19.12 -1.33 -14.52
C GLY A 111 18.88 -1.87 -15.92
N GLY A 112 19.64 -1.39 -16.89
CA GLY A 112 19.49 -1.78 -18.30
C GLY A 112 18.21 -1.22 -18.91
N ILE A 113 17.51 -2.04 -19.70
CA ILE A 113 16.30 -1.66 -20.43
C ILE A 113 14.99 -1.78 -19.62
N SER A 114 15.08 -2.17 -18.34
CA SER A 114 13.89 -2.29 -17.49
C SER A 114 13.38 -0.93 -17.02
N PHE A 115 12.11 -0.87 -16.61
CA PHE A 115 11.61 0.26 -15.86
C PHE A 115 12.05 0.12 -14.40
N PHE A 116 12.70 1.16 -13.86
CA PHE A 116 13.11 1.18 -12.46
C PHE A 116 13.13 2.60 -11.86
N ILE A 117 12.95 2.69 -10.53
CA ILE A 117 12.96 3.96 -9.79
C ILE A 117 14.37 4.31 -9.35
N PHE A 118 15.08 3.36 -8.74
CA PHE A 118 16.47 3.47 -8.31
C PHE A 118 17.36 2.54 -9.14
N ASN A 119 18.58 2.97 -9.46
CA ASN A 119 19.53 2.04 -10.05
C ASN A 119 20.14 1.13 -8.96
N LYS A 120 20.91 0.13 -9.38
CA LYS A 120 21.62 -0.80 -8.46
C LYS A 120 22.61 -0.12 -7.49
N LYS A 121 22.98 1.14 -7.72
CA LYS A 121 23.83 1.94 -6.82
C LYS A 121 23.02 2.76 -5.81
N GLY A 122 21.69 2.66 -5.83
CA GLY A 122 20.78 3.44 -4.97
C GLY A 122 20.49 4.85 -5.48
N GLU A 123 20.93 5.21 -6.68
CA GLU A 123 20.67 6.53 -7.24
C GLU A 123 19.24 6.60 -7.79
N LEU A 124 18.49 7.62 -7.38
CA LEU A 124 17.15 7.91 -7.90
C LEU A 124 17.23 8.30 -9.39
N LYS A 125 16.47 7.60 -10.24
CA LYS A 125 16.39 7.83 -11.69
C LYS A 125 15.02 8.29 -12.16
N LYS A 126 13.96 8.09 -11.37
CA LYS A 126 12.59 8.51 -11.71
C LYS A 126 11.91 9.18 -10.52
N GLU A 127 12.27 10.43 -10.28
CA GLU A 127 11.76 11.23 -9.16
C GLU A 127 10.24 11.45 -9.23
N GLU A 128 9.71 11.88 -10.38
CA GLU A 128 8.26 12.05 -10.59
C GLU A 128 7.50 10.75 -10.28
N THR A 129 7.97 9.62 -10.82
CA THR A 129 7.36 8.30 -10.58
C THR A 129 7.38 7.90 -9.11
N LYS A 130 8.48 8.20 -8.38
CA LYS A 130 8.55 7.95 -6.94
C LYS A 130 7.49 8.77 -6.20
N ILE A 131 7.38 10.06 -6.51
CA ILE A 131 6.42 10.98 -5.88
C ILE A 131 4.98 10.53 -6.15
N ASP A 132 4.65 10.12 -7.38
CA ASP A 132 3.32 9.64 -7.74
C ASP A 132 2.93 8.38 -6.94
N ILE A 133 3.87 7.44 -6.79
CA ILE A 133 3.68 6.23 -5.99
C ILE A 133 3.43 6.58 -4.52
N GLU A 134 4.27 7.45 -3.94
CA GLU A 134 4.14 7.89 -2.54
C GLU A 134 2.81 8.60 -2.30
N ASN A 135 2.42 9.50 -3.21
CA ASN A 135 1.14 10.22 -3.12
C ASN A 135 -0.06 9.27 -3.16
N TYR A 136 -0.05 8.26 -4.03
CA TYR A 136 -1.12 7.28 -4.09
C TYR A 136 -1.25 6.49 -2.79
N PHE A 137 -0.15 5.95 -2.27
CA PHE A 137 -0.20 5.14 -1.05
C PHE A 137 -0.55 6.00 0.17
N ASN A 138 0.04 7.19 0.30
CA ASN A 138 -0.28 8.13 1.38
C ASN A 138 -1.76 8.51 1.37
N LYS A 139 -2.34 8.76 0.19
CA LYS A 139 -3.77 9.05 0.04
C LYS A 139 -4.64 7.88 0.51
N ASN A 140 -4.36 6.65 0.08
CA ASN A 140 -5.14 5.47 0.48
C ASN A 140 -5.02 5.18 1.99
N ILE A 141 -3.83 5.36 2.56
CA ILE A 141 -3.59 5.22 3.99
C ILE A 141 -4.37 6.29 4.78
N SER A 142 -4.42 7.54 4.30
CA SER A 142 -5.24 8.59 4.90
C SER A 142 -6.72 8.23 4.87
N ILE A 143 -7.26 7.83 3.71
CA ILE A 143 -8.68 7.45 3.57
C ILE A 143 -9.04 6.33 4.54
N LEU A 144 -8.22 5.29 4.66
CA LEU A 144 -8.42 4.22 5.64
C LEU A 144 -8.37 4.77 7.07
N SER A 145 -7.34 5.55 7.41
CA SER A 145 -7.19 6.17 8.73
C SER A 145 -8.43 6.97 9.12
N ASP A 146 -8.91 7.83 8.23
CA ASP A 146 -10.02 8.75 8.50
C ASP A 146 -11.35 7.97 8.62
N PHE A 147 -11.52 6.92 7.81
CA PHE A 147 -12.62 5.96 7.99
C PHE A 147 -12.57 5.29 9.37
N LEU A 148 -11.40 4.79 9.79
CA LEU A 148 -11.25 4.12 11.09
C LEU A 148 -11.46 5.06 12.28
N LYS A 149 -11.15 6.35 12.15
CA LYS A 149 -11.47 7.37 13.17
C LYS A 149 -12.96 7.70 13.23
N GLY A 150 -13.73 7.36 12.19
CA GLY A 150 -15.13 7.78 12.06
C GLY A 150 -15.28 9.22 11.57
N GLU A 151 -14.25 9.79 10.95
CA GLU A 151 -14.27 11.16 10.38
C GLU A 151 -15.04 11.20 9.05
N ASN A 152 -15.39 10.03 8.49
CA ASN A 152 -16.35 9.88 7.41
C ASN A 152 -17.78 9.72 7.96
N SER A 153 -18.32 10.77 8.60
CA SER A 153 -19.75 10.83 8.88
C SER A 153 -20.49 11.16 7.58
N GLU A 154 -20.85 10.14 6.81
CA GLU A 154 -22.05 10.24 5.98
C GLU A 154 -23.23 10.37 6.94
N ASN A 155 -23.62 11.63 7.21
CA ASN A 155 -24.92 11.96 7.75
C ASN A 155 -25.97 11.38 6.81
N TRP A 156 -26.66 10.34 7.27
CA TRP A 156 -27.96 9.95 6.75
C TRP A 156 -29.03 10.54 7.65
#